data_AF-A0A4P7WSD9-F1
#
_entry.id   AF-A0A4P7WSD9-F1
#
_cell.length_a   1.000
_cell.length_b   1.000
_cell.length_c   1.000
_cell.angle_alpha   90.00
_cell.angle_beta   90.00
_cell.angle_gamma   90.00
#
_symmetry.space_group_name_H-M   'P 1'
#
loop_
_entity.id
_entity.type
_entity.pdbx_description
1 polymer ?
#
loop_
_entity_poly.entity_id
_entity_poly.type
_entity_poly.pdbx_seq_one_letter_code
_entity_poly.pdbx_strand_id
1 'polypeptide(L)'
;MTEETKKYIETWTTKISSYKNDDLGTLFDKYTALYTLYDRLYNESFKQMKESNNLTKSRYSDFEKATKLVVDFNSATDIVSKLKENNNFEDINIIADLIRNDIFHINLADGVSKKDIDIELMNNLENENPTIKAQASVSTIYNVRCNMQHGEKHFEESQRMLLEPLIRILETIVELQKEKLK
;
A
#
# COMPACT_ATOMS: atom_id res chain seq x y z
N MET A 1 -13.15 -17.17 4.66
CA MET A 1 -13.67 -15.81 4.59
C MET A 1 -15.15 -15.92 4.85
N THR A 2 -15.71 -15.01 5.64
CA THR A 2 -17.16 -14.94 5.83
C THR A 2 -17.82 -14.49 4.52
N GLU A 3 -19.09 -14.87 4.31
CA GLU A 3 -19.86 -14.39 3.15
C GLU A 3 -20.00 -12.87 3.14
N GLU A 4 -20.06 -12.24 4.33
CA GLU A 4 -20.03 -10.79 4.47
C GLU A 4 -18.74 -10.18 3.89
N THR A 5 -17.57 -10.75 4.22
CA THR A 5 -16.28 -10.29 3.69
C THR A 5 -16.20 -10.49 2.17
N LYS A 6 -16.69 -11.61 1.64
CA LYS A 6 -16.73 -11.84 0.17
C LYS A 6 -17.60 -10.79 -0.55
N LYS A 7 -18.80 -10.52 -0.02
CA LYS A 7 -19.70 -9.49 -0.58
C LYS A 7 -19.10 -8.09 -0.51
N TYR A 8 -18.39 -7.78 0.58
CA TYR A 8 -17.67 -6.52 0.73
C TYR A 8 -16.58 -6.38 -0.35
N ILE A 9 -15.76 -7.42 -0.54
CA ILE A 9 -14.72 -7.46 -1.57
C ILE A 9 -15.31 -7.27 -2.97
N GLU A 10 -16.39 -7.99 -3.30
CA GLU A 10 -17.05 -7.88 -4.61
C GLU A 10 -17.60 -6.47 -4.87
N THR A 11 -18.27 -5.89 -3.86
CA THR A 11 -18.83 -4.53 -3.94
C THR A 11 -17.74 -3.50 -4.21
N TRP A 12 -16.64 -3.56 -3.46
CA TRP A 12 -15.54 -2.62 -3.63
C TRP A 12 -14.73 -2.87 -4.90
N THR A 13 -14.52 -4.12 -5.30
CA THR A 13 -13.85 -4.45 -6.57
C THR A 13 -14.63 -3.88 -7.75
N THR A 14 -15.96 -4.04 -7.74
CA THR A 14 -16.85 -3.46 -8.77
C THR A 14 -16.74 -1.94 -8.79
N LYS A 15 -16.80 -1.30 -7.61
CA LYS A 15 -16.65 0.16 -7.49
C LYS A 15 -15.29 0.64 -8.01
N ILE A 16 -14.21 -0.03 -7.63
CA ILE A 16 -12.83 0.34 -8.03
C ILE A 16 -12.68 0.24 -9.55
N SER A 17 -13.23 -0.81 -10.17
CA SER A 17 -13.19 -1.02 -11.63
C SER A 17 -13.96 0.03 -12.43
N SER A 18 -14.88 0.77 -11.79
CA SER A 18 -15.67 1.81 -12.44
C SER A 18 -14.94 3.15 -12.58
N TYR A 19 -13.86 3.36 -11.81
CA TYR A 19 -13.06 4.57 -11.89
C TYR A 19 -12.21 4.55 -13.15
N LYS A 20 -12.36 5.60 -13.97
CA LYS A 20 -11.52 5.84 -15.15
C LYS A 20 -10.48 6.88 -14.77
N ASN A 21 -9.20 6.60 -14.97
CA ASN A 21 -8.08 7.44 -14.52
C ASN A 21 -7.92 8.77 -15.31
N ASP A 22 -9.04 9.34 -15.75
CA ASP A 22 -9.12 10.44 -16.70
C ASP A 22 -8.68 11.78 -16.06
N ASP A 23 -8.95 11.94 -14.77
CA ASP A 23 -8.60 13.14 -13.99
C ASP A 23 -7.99 12.78 -12.62
N LEU A 24 -7.31 13.76 -12.02
CA LEU A 24 -6.64 13.59 -10.75
C LEU A 24 -7.61 13.26 -9.61
N GLY A 25 -8.79 13.88 -9.57
CA GLY A 25 -9.80 13.59 -8.56
C GLY A 25 -10.22 12.13 -8.59
N THR A 26 -10.42 11.58 -9.78
CA THR A 26 -10.72 10.16 -9.95
C THR A 26 -9.57 9.24 -9.51
N LEU A 27 -8.30 9.64 -9.68
CA LEU A 27 -7.16 8.88 -9.12
C LEU A 27 -7.18 8.87 -7.58
N PHE A 28 -7.46 10.01 -6.95
CA PHE A 28 -7.61 10.11 -5.50
C PHE A 28 -8.75 9.22 -4.98
N ASP A 29 -9.90 9.24 -5.65
CA ASP A 29 -11.05 8.40 -5.32
C ASP A 29 -10.72 6.92 -5.49
N LYS A 30 -10.05 6.55 -6.58
CA LYS A 30 -9.62 5.18 -6.85
C LYS A 30 -8.65 4.68 -5.79
N TYR A 31 -7.63 5.47 -5.45
CA TYR A 31 -6.67 5.12 -4.40
C TYR A 31 -7.36 4.97 -3.04
N THR A 32 -8.25 5.89 -2.69
CA THR A 32 -9.01 5.83 -1.43
C THR A 32 -9.90 4.60 -1.36
N ALA A 33 -10.57 4.26 -2.47
CA ALA A 33 -11.40 3.06 -2.56
C ALA A 33 -10.56 1.78 -2.46
N LEU A 34 -9.42 1.73 -3.14
CA LEU A 34 -8.46 0.62 -3.04
C LEU A 34 -7.94 0.46 -1.61
N TYR A 35 -7.57 1.56 -0.94
CA TYR A 35 -7.11 1.51 0.44
C TYR A 35 -8.23 1.03 1.38
N THR A 36 -9.48 1.41 1.13
CA THR A 36 -10.62 0.93 1.92
C THR A 36 -10.79 -0.59 1.80
N LEU A 37 -10.62 -1.13 0.59
CA LEU A 37 -10.60 -2.59 0.40
C LEU A 37 -9.38 -3.22 1.08
N TYR A 38 -8.19 -2.63 0.93
CA TYR A 38 -6.97 -3.06 1.59
C TYR A 38 -7.10 -3.12 3.12
N ASP A 39 -7.75 -2.12 3.74
CA ASP A 39 -8.05 -2.08 5.18
C ASP A 39 -8.89 -3.26 5.65
N ARG A 40 -9.95 -3.60 4.90
CA ARG A 40 -10.72 -4.81 5.20
C ARG A 40 -9.85 -6.07 5.11
N LEU A 41 -9.02 -6.18 4.07
CA LEU A 41 -8.20 -7.37 3.83
C LEU A 41 -7.11 -7.55 4.89
N TYR A 42 -6.37 -6.49 5.27
CA TYR A 42 -5.33 -6.64 6.28
C TYR A 42 -5.89 -6.89 7.68
N ASN A 43 -7.11 -6.44 7.97
CA ASN A 43 -7.77 -6.78 9.23
C ASN A 43 -8.26 -8.24 9.23
N GLU A 44 -8.68 -8.78 8.08
CA GLU A 44 -9.02 -10.20 7.95
C GLU A 44 -7.75 -11.09 8.06
N SER A 45 -6.63 -10.69 7.43
CA SER A 45 -5.36 -11.43 7.56
C SER A 45 -4.85 -11.41 9.01
N PHE A 46 -4.92 -10.25 9.69
CA PHE A 46 -4.63 -10.16 11.11
C PHE A 46 -5.48 -11.12 11.96
N LYS A 47 -6.78 -11.22 11.66
CA LYS A 47 -7.70 -12.14 12.35
C LYS A 47 -7.28 -13.60 12.13
N GLN A 48 -6.98 -14.00 10.89
CA GLN A 48 -6.51 -15.36 10.60
C GLN A 48 -5.17 -15.68 11.28
N MET A 49 -4.23 -14.74 11.29
CA MET A 49 -2.96 -14.89 12.01
C MET A 49 -3.17 -15.04 13.53
N LYS A 50 -4.13 -14.32 14.09
CA LYS A 50 -4.51 -14.43 15.51
C LYS A 50 -5.11 -15.79 15.83
N GLU A 51 -6.04 -16.27 15.01
CA GLU A 51 -6.70 -17.58 15.18
C GLU A 51 -5.74 -18.76 15.03
N SER A 52 -4.69 -18.59 14.22
CA SER A 52 -3.64 -19.60 14.00
C SER A 52 -2.45 -19.51 14.98
N ASN A 53 -2.48 -18.63 15.98
CA ASN A 53 -1.38 -18.38 16.93
C ASN A 53 -0.05 -17.99 16.27
N ASN A 54 -0.10 -17.33 15.10
CA ASN A 54 1.08 -16.86 14.38
C ASN A 54 1.51 -15.42 14.75
N LEU A 55 0.88 -14.83 15.77
CA LEU A 55 1.22 -13.51 16.28
C LEU A 55 2.24 -13.58 17.41
N THR A 56 3.29 -12.76 17.33
CA THR A 56 4.39 -12.72 18.29
C THR A 56 4.13 -11.81 19.49
N LYS A 57 3.08 -10.98 19.45
CA LYS A 57 2.73 -10.05 20.53
C LYS A 57 1.23 -9.89 20.72
N SER A 58 0.84 -9.35 21.88
CA SER A 58 -0.56 -9.20 22.29
C SER A 58 -1.28 -8.02 21.61
N ARG A 59 -0.55 -6.99 21.17
CA ARG A 59 -1.11 -5.78 20.55
C ARG A 59 -0.27 -5.33 19.37
N TYR A 60 -0.94 -4.96 18.28
CA TYR A 60 -0.37 -4.40 17.07
C TYR A 60 -1.03 -3.06 16.77
N SER A 61 -0.23 -2.07 16.40
CA SER A 61 -0.75 -0.79 15.90
C SER A 61 -1.41 -1.00 14.53
N ASP A 62 -2.20 -0.01 14.09
CA ASP A 62 -2.78 -0.02 12.75
C ASP A 62 -1.68 -0.06 11.66
N PHE A 63 -0.63 0.76 11.82
CA PHE A 63 0.55 0.71 10.96
C PHE A 63 1.15 -0.70 10.84
N GLU A 64 1.34 -1.41 11.95
CA GLU A 64 1.94 -2.74 11.91
C GLU A 64 1.03 -3.78 11.25
N LYS A 65 -0.28 -3.67 11.45
CA LYS A 65 -1.27 -4.51 10.76
C LYS A 65 -1.26 -4.26 9.27
N ALA A 66 -1.26 -2.99 8.89
CA ALA A 66 -1.30 -2.53 7.51
C ALA A 66 0.04 -2.64 6.77
N THR A 67 1.13 -3.05 7.45
CA THR A 67 2.46 -3.15 6.84
C THR A 67 3.11 -4.49 7.14
N LYS A 68 3.79 -4.60 8.29
CA LYS A 68 4.54 -5.78 8.70
C LYS A 68 3.72 -7.06 8.60
N LEU A 69 2.51 -7.07 9.15
CA LEU A 69 1.69 -8.28 9.14
C LEU A 69 1.18 -8.66 7.75
N VAL A 70 1.00 -7.68 6.85
CA VAL A 70 0.71 -7.98 5.44
C VAL A 70 1.91 -8.67 4.78
N VAL A 71 3.13 -8.21 5.05
CA VAL A 71 4.34 -8.87 4.55
C VAL A 71 4.48 -10.28 5.13
N ASP A 72 4.28 -10.43 6.44
CA ASP A 72 4.38 -11.73 7.12
C ASP A 72 3.31 -12.72 6.61
N PHE A 73 2.06 -12.26 6.44
CA PHE A 73 0.96 -13.08 5.95
C PHE A 73 1.16 -13.52 4.49
N ASN A 74 1.60 -12.60 3.63
CA ASN A 74 1.74 -12.86 2.21
C ASN A 74 3.12 -13.40 1.81
N SER A 75 4.12 -13.42 2.70
CA SER A 75 5.53 -13.57 2.34
C SER A 75 6.07 -12.43 1.46
N ALA A 76 7.23 -11.92 1.82
CA ALA A 76 7.95 -10.93 1.03
C ALA A 76 8.29 -11.42 -0.39
N THR A 77 8.60 -12.71 -0.55
CA THR A 77 8.93 -13.29 -1.86
C THR A 77 7.75 -13.23 -2.82
N ASP A 78 6.54 -13.48 -2.33
CA ASP A 78 5.36 -13.57 -3.18
C ASP A 78 4.88 -12.16 -3.53
N ILE A 79 5.00 -11.20 -2.61
CA ILE A 79 4.77 -9.78 -2.90
C ILE A 79 5.68 -9.32 -4.04
N VAL A 80 6.99 -9.54 -3.93
CA VAL A 80 7.96 -9.11 -4.95
C VAL A 80 7.75 -9.86 -6.26
N SER A 81 7.44 -11.15 -6.22
CA SER A 81 7.19 -11.95 -7.43
C SER A 81 5.92 -11.48 -8.14
N LYS A 82 4.82 -11.24 -7.41
CA LYS A 82 3.57 -10.74 -7.99
C LYS A 82 3.73 -9.34 -8.60
N LEU A 83 4.50 -8.46 -7.95
CA LEU A 83 4.83 -7.13 -8.49
C LEU A 83 5.62 -7.24 -9.81
N LYS A 84 6.52 -8.22 -9.93
CA LYS A 84 7.23 -8.50 -11.19
C LYS A 84 6.29 -9.06 -12.26
N GLU A 85 5.46 -10.05 -11.91
CA GLU A 85 4.49 -10.68 -12.82
C GLU A 85 3.51 -9.66 -13.42
N ASN A 86 3.07 -8.69 -12.61
CA ASN A 86 2.14 -7.64 -13.04
C ASN A 86 2.83 -6.41 -13.68
N ASN A 87 4.14 -6.47 -13.91
CA ASN A 87 4.95 -5.35 -14.43
C ASN A 87 4.89 -4.07 -13.59
N ASN A 88 4.70 -4.18 -12.27
CA ASN A 88 4.70 -3.06 -11.33
C ASN A 88 6.01 -2.93 -10.55
N PHE A 89 7.03 -3.72 -10.89
CA PHE A 89 8.32 -3.62 -10.22
C PHE A 89 9.00 -2.26 -10.47
N GLU A 90 8.85 -1.71 -11.68
CA GLU A 90 9.37 -0.37 -12.01
C GLU A 90 8.61 0.76 -11.30
N ASP A 91 7.35 0.53 -10.89
CA ASP A 91 6.59 1.53 -10.12
C ASP A 91 7.27 1.82 -8.76
N ILE A 92 7.99 0.84 -8.19
CA ILE A 92 8.79 1.01 -6.97
C ILE A 92 9.95 1.97 -7.23
N ASN A 93 10.63 1.82 -8.37
CA ASN A 93 11.75 2.67 -8.76
C ASN A 93 11.28 4.10 -9.04
N ILE A 94 10.12 4.27 -9.69
CA ILE A 94 9.51 5.60 -9.91
C ILE A 94 9.29 6.31 -8.58
N ILE A 95 8.74 5.63 -7.56
CA ILE A 95 8.52 6.24 -6.25
C ILE A 95 9.85 6.59 -5.57
N ALA A 96 10.86 5.72 -5.66
CA ALA A 96 12.20 6.01 -5.13
C ALA A 96 12.83 7.24 -5.82
N ASP A 97 12.67 7.37 -7.13
CA ASP A 97 13.16 8.52 -7.91
C ASP A 97 12.47 9.83 -7.49
N LEU A 98 11.17 9.80 -7.20
CA LEU A 98 10.45 10.98 -6.71
C LEU A 98 10.99 11.46 -5.37
N ILE A 99 11.38 10.54 -4.48
CA ILE A 99 12.04 10.87 -3.21
C ILE A 99 13.46 11.40 -3.47
N ARG A 100 14.26 10.69 -4.29
CA ARG A 100 15.65 11.05 -4.61
C ARG A 100 15.77 12.47 -5.13
N ASN A 101 14.85 12.85 -6.01
CA ASN A 101 14.83 14.14 -6.67
C ASN A 101 14.13 15.23 -5.85
N ASP A 102 13.79 14.96 -4.57
CA ASP A 102 13.13 15.91 -3.67
C ASP A 102 11.76 16.40 -4.21
N ILE A 103 11.09 15.59 -5.02
CA ILE A 103 9.79 15.91 -5.65
C ILE A 103 8.63 15.60 -4.69
N PHE A 104 8.72 14.47 -3.97
CA PHE A 104 7.72 14.08 -2.98
C PHE A 104 8.35 13.68 -1.65
N HIS A 105 7.69 14.08 -0.57
CA HIS A 105 8.01 13.66 0.80
C HIS A 105 6.92 12.72 1.31
N ILE A 106 7.30 11.50 1.68
CA ILE A 106 6.34 10.45 2.05
C ILE A 106 6.19 10.41 3.58
N ASN A 107 7.28 10.54 4.31
CA ASN A 107 7.28 10.52 5.76
C ASN A 107 7.15 11.95 6.29
N LEU A 108 5.93 12.30 6.70
CA LEU A 108 5.61 13.57 7.31
C LEU A 108 5.33 13.39 8.80
N ALA A 109 5.84 14.28 9.65
CA ALA A 109 5.35 14.44 11.02
C ALA A 109 4.79 15.85 11.18
N ASP A 110 3.51 15.94 11.52
CA ASP A 110 2.77 17.22 11.61
C ASP A 110 2.90 18.09 10.35
N GLY A 111 2.88 17.45 9.17
CA GLY A 111 3.04 18.11 7.87
C GLY A 111 4.49 18.46 7.50
N VAL A 112 5.45 18.21 8.38
CA VAL A 112 6.87 18.49 8.14
C VAL A 112 7.59 17.24 7.65
N SER A 113 8.25 17.34 6.50
CA SER A 113 9.07 16.27 5.93
C SER A 113 10.16 15.78 6.90
N LYS A 114 10.32 14.47 6.97
CA LYS A 114 11.42 13.79 7.67
C LYS A 114 12.39 13.22 6.64
N LYS A 115 13.20 14.11 6.07
CA LYS A 115 14.12 13.80 4.96
C LYS A 115 14.98 12.56 5.18
N ASP A 116 15.55 12.38 6.37
CA ASP A 116 16.38 11.21 6.67
C ASP A 116 15.58 9.89 6.57
N ILE A 117 14.31 9.91 7.00
CA ILE A 117 13.40 8.75 6.92
C ILE A 117 12.97 8.51 5.47
N ASP A 118 12.75 9.57 4.69
CA ASP A 118 12.47 9.45 3.25
C ASP A 118 13.67 8.86 2.49
N ILE A 119 14.90 9.28 2.80
CA ILE A 119 16.12 8.70 2.22
C ILE A 119 16.25 7.22 2.60
N GLU A 120 15.97 6.86 3.85
CA GLU A 120 15.94 5.46 4.28
C GLU A 120 14.87 4.67 3.52
N LEU A 121 13.66 5.22 3.38
CA LEU A 121 12.58 4.60 2.61
C LEU A 121 13.00 4.38 1.15
N MET A 122 13.59 5.38 0.50
CA MET A 122 14.12 5.27 -0.86
C MET A 122 15.15 4.12 -0.96
N ASN A 123 16.15 4.09 -0.09
CA ASN A 123 17.16 3.02 -0.08
C ASN A 123 16.53 1.63 0.13
N ASN A 124 15.48 1.55 0.95
CA ASN A 124 14.76 0.30 1.21
C ASN A 124 13.89 -0.14 0.02
N LEU A 125 13.26 0.80 -0.69
CA LEU A 125 12.53 0.52 -1.94
C LEU A 125 13.45 -0.04 -3.02
N GLU A 126 14.70 0.41 -3.07
CA GLU A 126 15.70 -0.04 -4.04
C GLU A 126 16.46 -1.30 -3.61
N ASN A 127 16.31 -1.72 -2.35
CA ASN A 127 17.07 -2.82 -1.78
C ASN A 127 16.84 -4.16 -2.51
N GLU A 128 17.90 -4.92 -2.77
CA GLU A 128 17.78 -6.23 -3.44
C GLU A 128 17.13 -7.30 -2.54
N ASN A 129 17.15 -7.12 -1.22
CA ASN A 129 16.52 -8.03 -0.28
C ASN A 129 14.99 -7.95 -0.38
N PRO A 130 14.28 -9.05 -0.72
CA PRO A 130 12.83 -9.03 -0.89
C PRO A 130 12.07 -8.59 0.35
N THR A 131 12.54 -8.94 1.55
CA THR A 131 11.89 -8.55 2.82
C THR A 131 11.94 -7.05 3.02
N ILE A 132 13.10 -6.43 2.79
CA ILE A 132 13.27 -4.99 2.94
C ILE A 132 12.42 -4.25 1.89
N LYS A 133 12.50 -4.69 0.63
CA LYS A 133 11.73 -4.08 -0.47
C LYS A 133 10.23 -4.19 -0.26
N ALA A 134 9.72 -5.38 0.04
CA ALA A 134 8.30 -5.58 0.29
C ALA A 134 7.80 -4.73 1.47
N GLN A 135 8.57 -4.68 2.56
CA GLN A 135 8.24 -3.85 3.71
C GLN A 135 8.16 -2.37 3.33
N ALA A 136 9.14 -1.86 2.57
CA ALA A 136 9.17 -0.48 2.10
C ALA A 136 8.00 -0.15 1.17
N SER A 137 7.67 -1.03 0.23
CA SER A 137 6.53 -0.85 -0.69
C SER A 137 5.20 -0.75 0.06
N VAL A 138 4.96 -1.64 1.02
CA VAL A 138 3.72 -1.64 1.79
C VAL A 138 3.66 -0.44 2.76
N SER A 139 4.78 -0.07 3.39
CA SER A 139 4.86 1.12 4.24
C SER A 139 4.61 2.42 3.46
N THR A 140 5.06 2.49 2.21
CA THR A 140 4.78 3.64 1.33
C THR A 140 3.28 3.85 1.12
N ILE A 141 2.52 2.78 0.85
CA ILE A 141 1.06 2.83 0.70
C ILE A 141 0.42 3.44 1.96
N TYR A 142 0.80 2.95 3.14
CA TYR A 142 0.26 3.46 4.40
C TYR A 142 0.53 4.95 4.60
N ASN A 143 1.78 5.35 4.39
CA ASN A 143 2.22 6.72 4.62
C ASN A 143 1.54 7.70 3.66
N VAL A 144 1.46 7.35 2.37
CA VAL A 144 0.73 8.18 1.39
C VAL A 144 -0.74 8.28 1.73
N ARG A 145 -1.39 7.21 2.19
CA ARG A 145 -2.78 7.28 2.67
C ARG A 145 -2.92 8.24 3.85
N CYS A 146 -1.98 8.21 4.80
CA CYS A 146 -2.00 9.14 5.92
C CYS A 146 -1.84 10.60 5.45
N ASN A 147 -0.94 10.85 4.49
CA ASN A 147 -0.74 12.17 3.92
C ASN A 147 -1.99 12.67 3.17
N MET A 148 -2.69 11.79 2.43
CA MET A 148 -3.92 12.18 1.73
C MET A 148 -5.09 12.47 2.68
N GLN A 149 -5.14 11.80 3.84
CA GLN A 149 -6.22 12.02 4.82
C GLN A 149 -5.97 13.21 5.74
N HIS A 150 -4.70 13.49 6.07
CA HIS A 150 -4.32 14.48 7.09
C HIS A 150 -3.56 15.69 6.54
N GLY A 151 -3.11 15.65 5.28
CA GLY A 151 -2.43 16.76 4.61
C GLY A 151 -3.37 17.85 4.09
N GLU A 152 -2.78 18.93 3.57
CA GLU A 152 -3.52 20.00 2.91
C GLU A 152 -4.27 19.48 1.68
N LYS A 153 -5.56 19.80 1.57
CA LYS A 153 -6.50 19.19 0.62
C LYS A 153 -6.49 19.90 -0.73
N HIS A 154 -5.31 20.08 -1.30
CA HIS A 154 -5.17 20.62 -2.65
C HIS A 154 -4.84 19.50 -3.64
N PHE A 155 -5.58 19.48 -4.75
CA PHE A 155 -5.29 18.61 -5.89
C PHE A 155 -4.28 19.32 -6.79
N GLU A 156 -3.09 18.74 -6.91
CA GLU A 156 -2.02 19.23 -7.77
C GLU A 156 -1.62 18.15 -8.77
N GLU A 157 -1.52 18.49 -10.07
CA GLU A 157 -1.27 17.50 -11.12
C GLU A 157 0.04 16.72 -10.94
N SER A 158 1.02 17.32 -10.26
CA SER A 158 2.25 16.64 -9.84
C SER A 158 1.97 15.34 -9.04
N GLN A 159 0.88 15.29 -8.26
CA GLN A 159 0.48 14.14 -7.44
C GLN A 159 0.16 12.90 -8.29
N ARG A 160 -0.19 13.07 -9.57
CA ARG A 160 -0.38 11.95 -10.50
C ARG A 160 0.86 11.06 -10.59
N MET A 161 2.05 11.68 -10.60
CA MET A 161 3.32 10.96 -10.72
C MET A 161 3.55 9.97 -9.57
N LEU A 162 2.98 10.26 -8.39
CA LEU A 162 3.02 9.38 -7.22
C LEU A 162 1.84 8.41 -7.19
N LEU A 163 0.62 8.89 -7.46
CA LEU A 163 -0.59 8.09 -7.28
C LEU A 163 -0.72 6.96 -8.30
N GLU A 164 -0.38 7.18 -9.55
CA GLU A 164 -0.49 6.14 -10.58
C GLU A 164 0.38 4.89 -10.30
N PRO A 165 1.69 5.02 -10.03
CA PRO A 165 2.50 3.84 -9.66
C PRO A 165 2.02 3.22 -8.36
N LEU A 166 1.62 4.03 -7.36
CA LEU A 166 1.19 3.51 -6.07
C LEU A 166 -0.15 2.76 -6.15
N ILE A 167 -1.09 3.22 -6.98
CA ILE A 167 -2.35 2.53 -7.27
C ILE A 167 -2.07 1.14 -7.84
N ARG A 168 -1.17 1.02 -8.81
CA ARG A 168 -0.82 -0.26 -9.43
C ARG A 168 -0.15 -1.23 -8.44
N ILE A 169 0.75 -0.73 -7.61
CA ILE A 169 1.36 -1.51 -6.51
C ILE A 169 0.28 -1.99 -5.54
N LEU A 170 -0.63 -1.10 -5.13
CA LEU A 170 -1.71 -1.42 -4.20
C LEU A 170 -2.70 -2.43 -4.79
N GLU A 171 -3.09 -2.28 -6.06
CA GLU A 171 -3.92 -3.26 -6.78
C GLU A 171 -3.29 -4.65 -6.72
N THR A 172 -1.99 -4.76 -7.02
CA THR A 172 -1.26 -6.03 -6.95
C THR A 172 -1.26 -6.64 -5.54
N ILE A 173 -1.04 -5.84 -4.50
CA ILE A 173 -1.06 -6.33 -3.11
C ILE A 173 -2.48 -6.74 -2.69
N VAL A 174 -3.51 -6.00 -3.12
CA VAL A 174 -4.92 -6.35 -2.88
C VAL A 174 -5.28 -7.67 -3.55
N GLU A 175 -4.91 -7.88 -4.81
CA GLU A 175 -5.13 -9.16 -5.49
C GLU A 175 -4.43 -10.32 -4.76
N LEU A 176 -3.16 -10.15 -4.40
CA LEU A 176 -2.42 -11.18 -3.65
C LEU A 176 -3.09 -11.51 -2.31
N GLN A 177 -3.56 -10.51 -1.56
CA GLN A 177 -4.28 -10.75 -0.32
C GLN A 177 -5.59 -11.52 -0.54
N LYS A 178 -6.35 -11.19 -1.58
CA LYS A 178 -7.58 -11.93 -1.92
C LYS A 178 -7.30 -13.39 -2.27
N GLU A 179 -6.20 -13.65 -2.99
CA GLU A 179 -5.76 -15.01 -3.35
C GLU A 179 -5.38 -15.83 -2.11
N LYS A 180 -4.74 -15.20 -1.10
CA LYS A 180 -4.25 -15.89 0.10
C LYS A 180 -5.27 -16.01 1.22
N LEU A 181 -6.21 -15.08 1.32
CA LEU A 181 -7.28 -15.15 2.31
C LEU A 181 -8.23 -16.29 1.96
N LYS A 182 -8.29 -17.28 2.84
CA LYS A 182 -9.26 -18.38 2.76
C LYS A 182 -10.56 -17.99 3.40
#